data_AF-A0A3M1BS53-F1
#
_entry.id   AF-A0A3M1BS53-F1
#
_cell.length_a   1.000
_cell.length_b   1.000
_cell.length_c   1.000
_cell.angle_alpha   90.00
_cell.angle_beta   90.00
_cell.angle_gamma   90.00
#
_symmetry.space_group_name_H-M   'P 1'
#
loop_
_entity.id
_entity.type
_entity.pdbx_description
1 polymer ?
#
loop_
_entity_poly.entity_id
_entity_poly.type
_entity_poly.pdbx_seq_one_letter_code
_entity_poly.pdbx_strand_id
1 'polypeptide(L)'
;MTNILRQTFLAFFLMVFAFSASGQNNDPAYTVQIGTFVNPKPEDFKGLQTLGFVYAVPQTQNQADIFIGGFTDQLEAEKLAETLRSPQYGFANARMVELNTEGGHYYTMVQLEILTAGKEIDWEPYLQLGRIYVVLEDKMIKVYTGIFPDKATANGELPRIRAAGFKDAFVKDVNNVLLHEIGDFEIGPRKKKPLIPLNFDRPPTEEPVVETKKETQPAEVVVAQPEMLTSKGVEETPPAPPANKPAVNLSATLPDIRANVKRQSAIELQKVLKTLGTYSGKADGYYGPNTRAAYERAVANNRQLKKYRILARYYYAPANTAKPGTVQWAINSLWEDSPAALEVLKQSSLPVAKAYRAYFEFVTKGPGATVNDLMNSAIKQAFANVKSDFPRFDPSATYAYVNIEQL
;
A
#
# COMPACT_ATOMS: atom_id res chain seq x y z
N MET A 1 -61.28 -15.76 -50.18
CA MET A 1 -61.85 -16.40 -48.98
C MET A 1 -60.72 -17.18 -48.32
N THR A 2 -60.08 -16.59 -47.31
CA THR A 2 -60.12 -17.01 -45.89
C THR A 2 -59.30 -18.29 -45.65
N ASN A 3 -58.09 -18.14 -45.08
CA ASN A 3 -57.74 -18.40 -43.66
C ASN A 3 -57.69 -19.91 -43.33
N ILE A 4 -56.83 -20.48 -42.48
CA ILE A 4 -55.63 -20.17 -41.70
C ILE A 4 -55.28 -21.54 -41.03
N LEU A 5 -54.04 -21.75 -40.55
CA LEU A 5 -53.62 -22.81 -39.59
C LEU A 5 -53.53 -24.25 -40.18
N ARG A 6 -52.55 -25.11 -39.86
CA ARG A 6 -51.76 -25.29 -38.63
C ARG A 6 -50.64 -26.34 -38.86
N GLN A 7 -49.41 -25.98 -38.49
CA GLN A 7 -48.38 -26.79 -37.80
C GLN A 7 -47.75 -28.08 -38.39
N THR A 8 -46.39 -28.04 -38.39
CA THR A 8 -45.39 -29.09 -38.05
C THR A 8 -45.15 -30.22 -39.08
N PHE A 9 -43.97 -30.74 -39.38
CA PHE A 9 -42.61 -30.69 -38.81
C PHE A 9 -41.65 -31.21 -39.94
N LEU A 10 -40.54 -30.52 -40.23
CA LEU A 10 -39.17 -30.93 -39.89
C LEU A 10 -38.46 -31.84 -40.93
N ALA A 11 -37.52 -31.24 -41.68
CA ALA A 11 -36.14 -31.72 -41.85
C ALA A 11 -35.44 -30.89 -42.93
N PHE A 12 -34.72 -29.83 -42.53
CA PHE A 12 -33.67 -29.27 -43.37
C PHE A 12 -32.47 -28.87 -42.52
N PHE A 13 -31.49 -29.77 -42.56
CA PHE A 13 -30.05 -29.59 -42.40
C PHE A 13 -29.58 -28.21 -41.89
N LEU A 14 -29.52 -28.05 -40.57
CA LEU A 14 -28.78 -26.97 -39.92
C LEU A 14 -27.31 -27.38 -39.87
N MET A 15 -26.52 -26.94 -40.85
CA MET A 15 -25.06 -27.01 -40.79
C MET A 15 -24.59 -25.96 -39.76
N VAL A 16 -24.49 -26.39 -38.51
CA VAL A 16 -23.95 -25.61 -37.40
C VAL A 16 -22.46 -25.37 -37.69
N PHE A 17 -22.12 -24.18 -38.15
CA PHE A 17 -20.80 -23.62 -37.92
C PHE A 17 -20.64 -23.50 -36.40
N ALA A 18 -20.02 -24.50 -35.78
CA ALA A 18 -19.41 -24.34 -34.48
C ALA A 18 -18.20 -23.42 -34.66
N PHE A 19 -18.46 -22.12 -34.75
CA PHE A 19 -17.47 -21.16 -34.28
C PHE A 19 -17.32 -21.45 -32.79
N SER A 20 -16.27 -22.20 -32.45
CA SER A 20 -15.70 -22.12 -31.12
C SER A 20 -15.41 -20.65 -30.89
N ALA A 21 -16.29 -19.97 -30.17
CA ALA A 21 -15.95 -18.74 -29.48
C ALA A 21 -14.92 -19.15 -28.44
N SER A 22 -13.66 -19.29 -28.87
CA SER A 22 -12.53 -19.09 -27.99
C SER A 22 -12.78 -17.72 -27.39
N GLY A 23 -13.15 -17.70 -26.10
CA GLY A 23 -13.27 -16.45 -25.36
C GLY A 23 -11.92 -15.76 -25.48
N GLN A 24 -11.83 -14.77 -26.37
CA GLN A 24 -10.77 -13.80 -26.31
C GLN A 24 -10.92 -13.16 -24.94
N ASN A 25 -9.88 -13.25 -24.12
CA ASN A 25 -9.78 -12.36 -22.99
C ASN A 25 -9.76 -10.96 -23.60
N ASN A 26 -10.90 -10.28 -23.62
CA ASN A 26 -11.05 -8.89 -24.08
C ASN A 26 -10.45 -7.96 -23.03
N ASP A 27 -9.21 -8.25 -22.62
CA ASP A 27 -8.48 -7.40 -21.71
C ASP A 27 -8.06 -6.14 -22.48
N PRO A 28 -8.16 -4.95 -21.87
CA PRO A 28 -7.73 -3.72 -22.50
C PRO A 28 -6.24 -3.79 -22.84
N ALA A 29 -5.91 -3.81 -24.13
CA ALA A 29 -4.54 -3.90 -24.63
C ALA A 29 -3.95 -2.53 -24.97
N TYR A 30 -4.76 -1.47 -24.96
CA TYR A 30 -4.35 -0.12 -25.37
C TYR A 30 -4.79 0.92 -24.35
N THR A 31 -4.06 2.02 -24.27
CA THR A 31 -4.44 3.25 -23.55
C THR A 31 -3.99 4.45 -24.36
N VAL A 32 -4.40 5.66 -23.98
CA VAL A 32 -3.94 6.90 -24.61
C VAL A 32 -3.17 7.72 -23.61
N GLN A 33 -1.89 7.96 -23.88
CA GLN A 33 -1.10 8.94 -23.14
C GLN A 33 -1.38 10.32 -23.71
N ILE A 34 -1.92 11.22 -22.90
CA ILE A 34 -2.18 12.62 -23.25
C ILE A 34 -0.86 13.39 -23.35
N GLY A 35 0.05 13.17 -22.39
CA GLY A 35 1.35 13.82 -22.36
C GLY A 35 1.99 13.78 -20.97
N THR A 36 3.10 14.49 -20.82
CA THR A 36 3.82 14.61 -19.55
C THR A 36 3.67 16.04 -19.04
N PHE A 37 3.25 16.19 -17.78
CA PHE A 37 2.88 17.48 -17.20
C PHE A 37 3.60 17.72 -15.88
N VAL A 38 3.85 18.99 -15.57
CA VAL A 38 4.42 19.43 -14.29
C VAL A 38 3.30 19.87 -13.37
N ASN A 39 3.23 19.27 -12.18
CA ASN A 39 2.18 19.46 -11.17
C ASN A 39 0.75 19.38 -11.74
N PRO A 40 0.42 18.33 -12.53
CA PRO A 40 -0.90 18.22 -13.13
C PRO A 40 -1.97 18.08 -12.05
N LYS A 41 -3.11 18.75 -12.27
CA LYS A 41 -4.28 18.65 -11.40
C LYS A 41 -5.46 18.06 -12.18
N PRO A 42 -6.37 17.31 -11.53
CA PRO A 42 -7.57 16.78 -12.20
C PRO A 42 -8.42 17.86 -12.85
N GLU A 43 -8.45 19.06 -12.24
CA GLU A 43 -9.20 20.20 -12.75
C GLU A 43 -8.74 20.62 -14.15
N ASP A 44 -7.46 20.45 -14.48
CA ASP A 44 -6.87 20.78 -15.78
C ASP A 44 -7.44 19.89 -16.91
N PHE A 45 -8.02 18.74 -16.56
CA PHE A 45 -8.51 17.72 -17.49
C PHE A 45 -10.03 17.50 -17.40
N LYS A 46 -10.78 18.39 -16.73
CA LYS A 46 -12.25 18.26 -16.59
C LYS A 46 -13.00 18.09 -17.91
N GLY A 47 -12.54 18.77 -18.96
CA GLY A 47 -13.12 18.68 -20.30
C GLY A 47 -12.98 17.30 -20.97
N LEU A 48 -12.15 16.42 -20.40
CA LEU A 48 -11.89 15.08 -20.94
C LEU A 48 -12.69 13.97 -20.25
N GLN A 49 -13.35 14.26 -19.13
CA GLN A 49 -14.04 13.24 -18.34
C GLN A 49 -15.09 12.48 -19.15
N THR A 50 -15.77 13.15 -20.09
CA THR A 50 -16.77 12.54 -20.96
C THR A 50 -16.18 11.59 -22.02
N LEU A 51 -14.88 11.74 -22.32
CA LEU A 51 -14.16 10.88 -23.26
C LEU A 51 -13.60 9.62 -22.60
N GLY A 52 -13.29 9.69 -21.30
CA GLY A 52 -12.76 8.56 -20.54
C GLY A 52 -12.28 8.94 -19.15
N PHE A 53 -11.87 7.93 -18.40
CA PHE A 53 -11.26 8.13 -17.08
C PHE A 53 -9.83 8.64 -17.25
N VAL A 54 -9.53 9.83 -16.70
CA VAL A 54 -8.19 10.44 -16.74
C VAL A 54 -7.43 10.06 -15.49
N TYR A 55 -6.18 9.65 -15.65
CA TYR A 55 -5.34 9.20 -14.56
C TYR A 55 -3.87 9.59 -14.74
N ALA A 56 -3.13 9.63 -13.64
CA ALA A 56 -1.74 10.09 -13.61
C ALA A 56 -0.78 8.98 -13.15
N VAL A 57 0.32 8.81 -13.89
CA VAL A 57 1.44 7.95 -13.52
C VAL A 57 2.63 8.83 -13.14
N PRO A 58 3.01 8.91 -11.85
CA PRO A 58 4.13 9.75 -11.40
C PRO A 58 5.47 9.34 -12.02
N GLN A 59 6.21 10.32 -12.56
CA GLN A 59 7.58 10.15 -13.07
C GLN A 59 8.61 10.68 -12.06
N THR A 60 8.33 11.85 -11.48
CA THR A 60 9.14 12.48 -10.42
C THR A 60 8.21 13.03 -9.32
N GLN A 61 8.74 13.77 -8.34
CA GLN A 61 7.93 14.41 -7.29
C GLN A 61 6.91 15.41 -7.85
N ASN A 62 7.21 16.06 -8.98
CA ASN A 62 6.42 17.14 -9.54
C ASN A 62 6.03 16.91 -11.01
N GLN A 63 6.35 15.74 -11.58
CA GLN A 63 6.05 15.42 -12.97
C GLN A 63 5.31 14.10 -13.05
N ALA A 64 4.26 14.05 -13.86
CA ALA A 64 3.51 12.83 -14.13
C ALA A 64 3.13 12.73 -15.60
N ASP A 65 3.06 11.50 -16.08
CA ASP A 65 2.42 11.19 -17.35
C ASP A 65 0.92 11.08 -17.13
N ILE A 66 0.15 11.75 -17.97
CA ILE A 66 -1.31 11.75 -17.91
C ILE A 66 -1.84 10.86 -19.03
N PHE A 67 -2.74 9.97 -18.65
CA PHE A 67 -3.36 8.99 -19.51
C PHE A 67 -4.88 9.10 -19.45
N ILE A 68 -5.55 8.52 -20.43
CA ILE A 68 -7.00 8.44 -20.48
C ILE A 68 -7.46 7.07 -21.01
N GLY A 69 -8.34 6.45 -20.24
CA GLY A 69 -9.01 5.21 -20.60
C GLY A 69 -8.11 3.98 -20.71
N GLY A 70 -8.73 2.87 -21.07
CA GLY A 70 -8.10 1.64 -21.51
C GLY A 70 -9.04 0.99 -22.51
N PHE A 71 -8.52 0.44 -23.61
CA PHE A 71 -9.29 0.08 -24.79
C PHE A 71 -8.94 -1.34 -25.21
N THR A 72 -9.97 -2.08 -25.58
CA THR A 72 -9.81 -3.41 -26.19
C THR A 72 -9.55 -3.31 -27.68
N ASP A 73 -10.03 -2.22 -28.32
CA ASP A 73 -9.88 -1.94 -29.73
C ASP A 73 -8.80 -0.87 -29.97
N GLN A 74 -7.81 -1.22 -30.81
CA GLN A 74 -6.69 -0.34 -31.16
C GLN A 74 -7.16 0.93 -31.89
N LEU A 75 -8.10 0.79 -32.82
CA LEU A 75 -8.58 1.88 -33.66
C LEU A 75 -9.36 2.91 -32.83
N GLU A 76 -10.13 2.47 -31.84
CA GLU A 76 -10.81 3.38 -30.92
C GLU A 76 -9.82 4.20 -30.06
N ALA A 77 -8.74 3.57 -29.57
CA ALA A 77 -7.68 4.28 -28.87
C ALA A 77 -6.95 5.28 -29.77
N GLU A 78 -6.68 4.92 -31.03
CA GLU A 78 -6.02 5.79 -32.01
C GLU A 78 -6.90 7.00 -32.38
N LYS A 79 -8.21 6.79 -32.62
CA LYS A 79 -9.17 7.89 -32.84
C LYS A 79 -9.25 8.84 -31.67
N LEU A 80 -9.19 8.34 -30.43
CA LEU A 80 -9.17 9.20 -29.25
C LEU A 80 -7.88 10.02 -29.20
N ALA A 81 -6.72 9.43 -29.49
CA ALA A 81 -5.46 10.16 -29.58
C ALA A 81 -5.49 11.25 -30.66
N GLU A 82 -6.07 10.99 -31.83
CA GLU A 82 -6.33 11.98 -32.88
C GLU A 82 -7.24 13.12 -32.41
N THR A 83 -8.34 12.77 -31.74
CA THR A 83 -9.29 13.73 -31.18
C THR A 83 -8.60 14.67 -30.20
N LEU A 84 -7.78 14.13 -29.31
CA LEU A 84 -7.03 14.92 -28.31
C LEU A 84 -5.97 15.83 -28.94
N ARG A 85 -5.38 15.46 -30.08
CA ARG A 85 -4.45 16.30 -30.84
C ARG A 85 -5.13 17.43 -31.61
N SER A 86 -6.44 17.35 -31.85
CA SER A 86 -7.18 18.38 -32.59
C SER A 86 -7.08 19.75 -31.90
N PRO A 87 -7.23 20.87 -32.64
CA PRO A 87 -7.20 22.21 -32.06
C PRO A 87 -8.23 22.46 -30.96
N GLN A 88 -9.29 21.64 -30.89
CA GLN A 88 -10.30 21.71 -29.84
C GLN A 88 -9.75 21.35 -28.46
N TYR A 89 -8.83 20.38 -28.39
CA TYR A 89 -8.29 19.86 -27.13
C TYR A 89 -6.80 20.22 -26.93
N GLY A 90 -6.04 20.37 -28.01
CA GLY A 90 -4.69 20.95 -27.97
C GLY A 90 -3.58 20.05 -27.40
N PHE A 91 -3.83 18.77 -27.16
CA PHE A 91 -2.83 17.84 -26.64
C PHE A 91 -1.98 17.26 -27.77
N ALA A 92 -1.07 18.08 -28.33
CA ALA A 92 -0.26 17.73 -29.50
C ALA A 92 0.57 16.45 -29.34
N ASN A 93 0.91 16.06 -28.10
CA ASN A 93 1.69 14.87 -27.78
C ASN A 93 0.83 13.63 -27.47
N ALA A 94 -0.49 13.72 -27.61
CA ALA A 94 -1.39 12.62 -27.33
C ALA A 94 -1.14 11.46 -28.29
N ARG A 95 -0.95 10.26 -27.74
CA ARG A 95 -0.63 9.05 -28.50
C ARG A 95 -1.26 7.81 -27.87
N MET A 96 -1.60 6.84 -28.71
CA MET A 96 -1.92 5.50 -28.25
C MET A 96 -0.65 4.83 -27.71
N VAL A 97 -0.83 4.05 -26.65
CA VAL A 97 0.20 3.21 -26.03
C VAL A 97 -0.36 1.80 -25.91
N GLU A 98 0.42 0.82 -26.36
CA GLU A 98 0.12 -0.59 -26.18
C GLU A 98 0.60 -1.06 -24.80
N LEU A 99 -0.24 -1.84 -24.12
CA LEU A 99 0.00 -2.42 -22.82
C LEU A 99 0.60 -3.81 -23.01
N ASN A 100 1.79 -4.06 -22.46
CA ASN A 100 2.44 -5.37 -22.54
C ASN A 100 1.82 -6.37 -21.56
N THR A 101 0.59 -6.80 -21.84
CA THR A 101 -0.18 -7.73 -21.00
C THR A 101 0.44 -9.11 -20.92
N GLU A 102 1.12 -9.57 -22.00
CA GLU A 102 1.85 -10.85 -22.02
C GLU A 102 2.99 -10.89 -21.00
N GLY A 103 3.68 -9.77 -20.78
CA GLY A 103 4.73 -9.63 -19.77
C GLY A 103 4.22 -9.46 -18.34
N GLY A 104 2.90 -9.45 -18.15
CA GLY A 104 2.26 -9.22 -16.86
C GLY A 104 2.23 -10.43 -15.93
N HIS A 105 1.84 -10.17 -14.69
CA HIS A 105 1.58 -11.17 -13.67
C HIS A 105 0.14 -11.01 -13.18
N TYR A 106 -0.51 -12.13 -12.90
CA TYR A 106 -1.84 -12.13 -12.32
C TYR A 106 -1.76 -12.06 -10.80
N TYR A 107 -2.51 -11.14 -10.21
CA TYR A 107 -2.72 -11.03 -8.78
C TYR A 107 -4.16 -11.37 -8.42
N THR A 108 -4.37 -12.12 -7.35
CA THR A 108 -5.71 -12.32 -6.80
C THR A 108 -6.13 -11.07 -6.04
N MET A 109 -7.27 -10.49 -6.41
CA MET A 109 -7.82 -9.25 -5.86
C MET A 109 -9.32 -9.41 -5.61
N VAL A 110 -9.93 -8.45 -4.92
CA VAL A 110 -11.39 -8.35 -4.80
C VAL A 110 -11.89 -7.22 -5.68
N GLN A 111 -12.72 -7.55 -6.66
CA GLN A 111 -13.46 -6.54 -7.44
C GLN A 111 -14.62 -6.05 -6.58
N LEU A 112 -14.72 -4.73 -6.40
CA LEU A 112 -15.74 -4.07 -5.59
C LEU A 112 -16.99 -3.76 -6.41
N GLU A 113 -16.79 -3.19 -7.61
CA GLU A 113 -17.84 -2.60 -8.43
C GLU A 113 -17.33 -2.34 -9.87
N ILE A 114 -18.25 -2.10 -10.80
CA ILE A 114 -17.98 -1.53 -12.11
C ILE A 114 -18.67 -0.17 -12.22
N LEU A 115 -17.88 0.90 -12.35
CA LEU A 115 -18.35 2.26 -12.56
C LEU A 115 -18.32 2.63 -14.06
N THR A 116 -18.97 3.73 -14.42
CA THR A 116 -18.91 4.31 -15.78
C THR A 116 -18.10 5.58 -15.79
N ALA A 117 -17.16 5.70 -16.74
CA ALA A 117 -16.40 6.93 -16.96
C ALA A 117 -17.30 8.12 -17.33
N GLY A 118 -16.86 9.33 -16.97
CA GLY A 118 -17.59 10.58 -17.23
C GLY A 118 -18.50 11.07 -16.12
N LYS A 119 -18.57 10.34 -15.00
CA LYS A 119 -19.18 10.83 -13.75
C LYS A 119 -18.09 11.12 -12.73
N GLU A 120 -18.34 12.10 -11.86
CA GLU A 120 -17.50 12.31 -10.68
C GLU A 120 -17.62 11.10 -9.75
N ILE A 121 -16.48 10.59 -9.28
CA ILE A 121 -16.42 9.41 -8.42
C ILE A 121 -16.09 9.87 -7.02
N ASP A 122 -16.91 9.45 -6.05
CA ASP A 122 -16.60 9.61 -4.65
C ASP A 122 -15.68 8.47 -4.18
N TRP A 123 -14.37 8.72 -4.15
CA TRP A 123 -13.40 7.70 -3.73
C TRP A 123 -13.45 7.38 -2.22
N GLU A 124 -14.06 8.22 -1.39
CA GLU A 124 -13.99 8.11 0.07
C GLU A 124 -14.44 6.73 0.61
N PRO A 125 -15.58 6.14 0.18
CA PRO A 125 -16.02 4.85 0.69
C PRO A 125 -15.06 3.71 0.32
N TYR A 126 -14.42 3.80 -0.86
CA TYR A 126 -13.47 2.79 -1.32
C TYR A 126 -12.18 2.87 -0.52
N LEU A 127 -11.66 4.07 -0.27
CA LEU A 127 -10.40 4.28 0.46
C LEU A 127 -10.42 3.73 1.90
N GLN A 128 -11.60 3.54 2.49
CA GLN A 128 -11.75 2.88 3.79
C GLN A 128 -11.36 1.39 3.77
N LEU A 129 -11.37 0.76 2.59
CA LEU A 129 -10.95 -0.64 2.42
C LEU A 129 -9.43 -0.79 2.21
N GLY A 130 -8.70 0.32 2.11
CA GLY A 130 -7.27 0.35 1.88
C GLY A 130 -6.93 0.87 0.49
N ARG A 131 -5.90 0.30 -0.14
CA ARG A 131 -5.48 0.70 -1.48
C ARG A 131 -6.54 0.31 -2.51
N ILE A 132 -6.80 1.23 -3.43
CA ILE A 132 -7.78 1.05 -4.49
C ILE A 132 -7.07 1.08 -5.83
N TYR A 133 -7.47 0.12 -6.67
CA TYR A 133 -6.95 -0.04 -8.01
C TYR A 133 -8.11 -0.03 -8.99
N VAL A 134 -7.85 0.38 -10.22
CA VAL A 134 -8.83 0.33 -11.31
C VAL A 134 -8.25 -0.37 -12.52
N VAL A 135 -9.11 -1.10 -13.24
CA VAL A 135 -8.87 -1.52 -14.62
C VAL A 135 -9.85 -0.75 -15.49
N LEU A 136 -9.33 -0.11 -16.52
CA LEU A 136 -10.09 0.70 -17.46
C LEU A 136 -10.37 -0.13 -18.71
N GLU A 137 -11.64 -0.37 -19.00
CA GLU A 137 -12.08 -1.15 -20.16
C GLU A 137 -13.19 -0.39 -20.87
N ASP A 138 -12.79 0.29 -21.94
CA ASP A 138 -13.57 1.25 -22.70
C ASP A 138 -14.13 2.36 -21.80
N LYS A 139 -15.44 2.36 -21.54
CA LYS A 139 -16.10 3.30 -20.61
C LYS A 139 -16.32 2.72 -19.21
N MET A 140 -15.89 1.49 -18.96
CA MET A 140 -16.02 0.83 -17.67
C MET A 140 -14.77 1.05 -16.82
N ILE A 141 -14.99 1.34 -15.54
CA ILE A 141 -13.95 1.43 -14.53
C ILE A 141 -14.22 0.30 -13.54
N LYS A 142 -13.49 -0.80 -13.68
CA LYS A 142 -13.59 -1.94 -12.76
C LYS A 142 -12.74 -1.61 -11.54
N VAL A 143 -13.38 -1.47 -10.38
CA VAL A 143 -12.72 -1.04 -9.14
C VAL A 143 -12.33 -2.28 -8.32
N TYR A 144 -11.10 -2.32 -7.85
CA TYR A 144 -10.52 -3.43 -7.09
C TYR A 144 -9.86 -2.95 -5.80
N THR A 145 -9.77 -3.85 -4.84
CA THR A 145 -8.98 -3.67 -3.62
C THR A 145 -8.26 -4.96 -3.23
N GLY A 146 -7.16 -4.79 -2.48
CA GLY A 146 -6.34 -5.88 -1.95
C GLY A 146 -5.55 -6.63 -3.01
N ILE A 147 -4.34 -7.05 -2.64
CA ILE A 147 -3.54 -8.02 -3.40
C ILE A 147 -3.31 -9.19 -2.45
N PHE A 148 -3.87 -10.34 -2.81
CA PHE A 148 -3.89 -11.53 -1.97
C PHE A 148 -2.96 -12.60 -2.52
N PRO A 149 -2.34 -13.41 -1.64
CA PRO A 149 -1.47 -14.50 -2.06
C PRO A 149 -2.24 -15.61 -2.79
N ASP A 150 -3.52 -15.78 -2.47
CA ASP A 150 -4.38 -16.82 -3.03
C ASP A 150 -5.88 -16.46 -2.89
N LYS A 151 -6.72 -17.24 -3.59
CA LYS A 151 -8.19 -17.06 -3.58
C LYS A 151 -8.84 -17.37 -2.25
N ALA A 152 -8.31 -18.29 -1.45
CA ALA A 152 -8.90 -18.61 -0.15
C ALA A 152 -8.74 -17.42 0.82
N THR A 153 -7.55 -16.81 0.85
CA THR A 153 -7.26 -15.59 1.60
C THR A 153 -8.17 -14.43 1.15
N ALA A 154 -8.31 -14.22 -0.17
CA ALA A 154 -9.19 -13.18 -0.71
C ALA A 154 -10.68 -13.42 -0.39
N ASN A 155 -11.14 -14.67 -0.44
CA ASN A 155 -12.52 -15.03 -0.09
C ASN A 155 -12.82 -14.77 1.39
N GLY A 156 -11.82 -14.92 2.26
CA GLY A 156 -11.93 -14.61 3.69
C GLY A 156 -12.25 -13.13 3.98
N GLU A 157 -11.88 -12.21 3.09
CA GLU A 157 -12.15 -10.78 3.24
C GLU A 157 -13.54 -10.36 2.74
N LEU A 158 -14.22 -11.18 1.93
CA LEU A 158 -15.51 -10.83 1.34
C LEU A 158 -16.59 -10.46 2.38
N PRO A 159 -16.75 -11.16 3.52
CA PRO A 159 -17.74 -10.77 4.52
C PRO A 159 -17.53 -9.34 5.03
N ARG A 160 -16.28 -8.95 5.29
CA ARG A 160 -15.93 -7.60 5.76
C ARG A 160 -16.19 -6.54 4.69
N ILE A 161 -15.78 -6.81 3.45
CA ILE A 161 -15.97 -5.90 2.32
C ILE A 161 -17.46 -5.71 1.99
N ARG A 162 -18.25 -6.78 2.05
CA ARG A 162 -19.71 -6.73 1.84
C ARG A 162 -20.43 -6.00 2.99
N ALA A 163 -19.98 -6.18 4.23
CA ALA A 163 -20.50 -5.44 5.38
C ALA A 163 -20.21 -3.92 5.27
N ALA A 164 -19.12 -3.54 4.60
CA ALA A 164 -18.78 -2.15 4.30
C ALA A 164 -19.59 -1.52 3.15
N GLY A 165 -20.52 -2.26 2.53
CA GLY A 165 -21.45 -1.76 1.51
C GLY A 165 -21.24 -2.32 0.10
N PHE A 166 -20.11 -2.99 -0.16
CA PHE A 166 -19.81 -3.57 -1.48
C PHE A 166 -20.37 -4.99 -1.61
N LYS A 167 -21.71 -5.09 -1.62
CA LYS A 167 -22.43 -6.38 -1.52
C LYS A 167 -22.09 -7.37 -2.63
N ASP A 168 -21.86 -6.85 -3.82
CA ASP A 168 -21.56 -7.67 -5.01
C ASP A 168 -20.06 -7.93 -5.20
N ALA A 169 -19.24 -7.60 -4.19
CA ALA A 169 -17.80 -7.83 -4.27
C ALA A 169 -17.47 -9.32 -4.44
N PHE A 170 -16.48 -9.61 -5.29
CA PHE A 170 -16.06 -10.97 -5.60
C PHE A 170 -14.56 -11.05 -5.91
N VAL A 171 -13.98 -12.23 -5.71
CA VAL A 171 -12.56 -12.49 -5.94
C VAL A 171 -12.29 -12.69 -7.44
N LYS A 172 -11.24 -12.06 -7.95
CA LYS A 172 -10.80 -12.16 -9.34
C LYS A 172 -9.28 -12.11 -9.46
N ASP A 173 -8.74 -12.87 -10.40
CA ASP A 173 -7.34 -12.72 -10.79
C ASP A 173 -7.22 -11.63 -11.85
N VAL A 174 -6.32 -10.67 -11.64
CA VAL A 174 -6.19 -9.47 -12.48
C VAL A 174 -4.75 -9.31 -12.93
N ASN A 175 -4.55 -9.08 -14.23
CA ASN A 175 -3.23 -8.80 -14.78
C ASN A 175 -2.75 -7.42 -14.31
N ASN A 176 -1.57 -7.39 -13.68
CA ASN A 176 -1.03 -6.19 -13.05
C ASN A 176 -0.68 -5.06 -14.02
N VAL A 177 -0.48 -5.37 -15.31
CA VAL A 177 -0.21 -4.37 -16.34
C VAL A 177 -1.42 -3.46 -16.56
N LEU A 178 -2.62 -3.96 -16.27
CA LEU A 178 -3.88 -3.25 -16.42
C LEU A 178 -4.28 -2.42 -15.20
N LEU A 179 -3.59 -2.64 -14.07
CA LEU A 179 -3.93 -2.01 -12.80
C LEU A 179 -3.35 -0.60 -12.72
N HIS A 180 -4.24 0.37 -12.51
CA HIS A 180 -3.86 1.70 -12.06
C HIS A 180 -4.23 1.89 -10.59
N GLU A 181 -3.28 2.32 -9.75
CA GLU A 181 -3.56 2.65 -8.34
C GLU A 181 -4.12 4.06 -8.24
N ILE A 182 -5.27 4.21 -7.57
CA ILE A 182 -5.89 5.51 -7.32
C ILE A 182 -5.01 6.31 -6.35
N GLY A 183 -4.49 7.46 -6.83
CA GLY A 183 -3.58 8.32 -6.11
C GLY A 183 -4.13 9.72 -5.85
N ASP A 184 -3.26 10.61 -5.38
CA ASP A 184 -3.63 11.98 -5.01
C ASP A 184 -4.19 12.79 -6.19
N PHE A 185 -3.77 12.45 -7.42
CA PHE A 185 -4.36 13.01 -8.62
C PHE A 185 -5.83 12.62 -8.70
N GLU A 186 -6.19 11.34 -8.79
CA GLU A 186 -7.58 10.92 -9.02
C GLU A 186 -8.53 11.29 -7.87
N ILE A 187 -8.01 11.36 -6.63
CA ILE A 187 -8.76 11.79 -5.44
C ILE A 187 -9.03 13.30 -5.46
N GLY A 188 -8.10 14.09 -6.01
CA GLY A 188 -8.18 15.53 -6.09
C GLY A 188 -7.99 16.26 -4.74
N PRO A 189 -7.90 17.60 -4.76
CA PRO A 189 -7.58 18.41 -3.58
C PRO A 189 -8.72 18.49 -2.55
N ARG A 190 -9.92 18.00 -2.87
CA ARG A 190 -11.14 18.19 -2.07
C ARG A 190 -11.47 17.04 -1.12
N LYS A 191 -10.70 15.95 -1.11
CA LYS A 191 -10.99 14.80 -0.24
C LYS A 191 -9.72 14.38 0.48
N LYS A 192 -9.63 14.79 1.74
CA LYS A 192 -8.59 14.31 2.65
C LYS A 192 -8.76 12.80 2.72
N LYS A 193 -7.71 12.02 2.40
CA LYS A 193 -7.67 10.59 2.75
C LYS A 193 -8.20 10.44 4.18
N PRO A 194 -9.11 9.50 4.48
CA PRO A 194 -9.57 9.31 5.85
C PRO A 194 -8.34 9.09 6.72
N LEU A 195 -8.07 10.04 7.63
CA LEU A 195 -6.85 10.07 8.44
C LEU A 195 -6.89 9.06 9.60
N ILE A 196 -7.80 8.09 9.55
CA ILE A 196 -8.09 7.15 10.62
C ILE A 196 -8.37 5.79 9.99
N PRO A 197 -7.63 4.72 10.31
CA PRO A 197 -8.17 3.38 10.11
C PRO A 197 -9.43 3.25 10.97
N LEU A 198 -10.61 3.26 10.32
CA LEU A 198 -11.87 2.98 10.99
C LEU A 198 -11.78 1.56 11.55
N ASN A 199 -11.67 1.49 12.88
CA ASN A 199 -11.67 0.24 13.61
C ASN A 199 -13.13 -0.23 13.71
N PHE A 200 -13.53 -1.20 12.89
CA PHE A 200 -14.91 -1.70 12.79
C PHE A 200 -15.33 -2.62 13.94
N ASP A 201 -14.44 -2.84 14.94
CA ASP A 201 -14.74 -3.63 16.14
C ASP A 201 -15.66 -2.90 17.15
N ARG A 202 -16.17 -1.71 16.82
CA ARG A 202 -17.23 -1.06 17.61
C ARG A 202 -18.58 -1.22 16.91
N PRO A 203 -19.58 -1.83 17.56
CA PRO A 203 -20.95 -1.77 17.06
C PRO A 203 -21.42 -0.30 16.99
N PRO A 204 -22.37 0.04 16.09
CA PRO A 204 -22.84 1.41 15.91
C PRO A 204 -23.42 1.89 17.23
N THR A 205 -22.69 2.75 17.94
CA THR A 205 -23.22 3.43 19.11
C THR A 205 -23.92 4.67 18.59
N GLU A 206 -25.20 4.75 18.91
CA GLU A 206 -26.16 5.80 18.55
C GLU A 206 -25.53 7.20 18.51
N GLU A 207 -25.79 7.90 17.42
CA GLU A 207 -25.50 9.32 17.27
C GLU A 207 -26.21 10.09 18.40
N PRO A 208 -25.51 10.89 19.22
CA PRO A 208 -26.20 11.88 20.03
C PRO A 208 -26.58 13.04 19.10
N VAL A 209 -27.85 13.06 18.71
CA VAL A 209 -28.55 14.26 18.27
C VAL A 209 -28.39 15.31 19.37
N VAL A 210 -27.75 16.44 19.07
CA VAL A 210 -27.91 17.64 19.89
C VAL A 210 -28.15 18.84 18.98
N GLU A 211 -29.36 19.37 19.15
CA GLU A 211 -29.94 20.53 18.51
C GLU A 211 -29.12 21.81 18.68
N THR A 212 -29.25 22.63 17.65
CA THR A 212 -28.86 24.02 17.53
C THR A 212 -29.45 24.89 18.66
N LYS A 213 -28.63 25.73 19.31
CA LYS A 213 -29.04 27.07 19.78
C LYS A 213 -27.86 28.03 19.92
N LYS A 214 -28.06 29.25 19.41
CA LYS A 214 -27.15 30.42 19.43
C LYS A 214 -27.35 31.27 20.71
N GLU A 215 -26.28 32.04 21.02
CA GLU A 215 -26.20 33.25 21.88
C GLU A 215 -26.40 33.03 23.40
N THR A 216 -25.65 33.60 24.35
CA THR A 216 -24.83 34.83 24.43
C THR A 216 -23.92 34.75 25.67
N GLN A 217 -22.79 35.48 25.71
CA GLN A 217 -22.01 35.86 26.93
C GLN A 217 -22.55 37.22 27.49
N PRO A 218 -22.11 37.82 28.64
CA PRO A 218 -20.91 37.58 29.50
C PRO A 218 -21.07 37.81 31.05
N ALA A 219 -19.93 37.67 31.78
CA ALA A 219 -19.55 38.20 33.12
C ALA A 219 -20.00 37.37 34.37
N GLU A 220 -19.33 37.26 35.53
CA GLU A 220 -18.19 37.95 36.18
C GLU A 220 -17.65 37.11 37.38
N VAL A 221 -16.48 37.54 37.88
CA VAL A 221 -15.51 37.17 38.94
C VAL A 221 -16.02 36.70 40.35
N VAL A 222 -15.21 35.89 41.08
CA VAL A 222 -14.67 36.10 42.48
C VAL A 222 -14.41 34.80 43.30
N VAL A 223 -13.11 34.49 43.49
CA VAL A 223 -12.30 34.13 44.69
C VAL A 223 -12.96 33.54 45.97
N ALA A 224 -12.43 32.40 46.49
CA ALA A 224 -11.76 32.27 47.81
C ALA A 224 -11.54 30.81 48.30
N GLN A 225 -10.34 30.52 48.81
CA GLN A 225 -9.94 29.40 49.71
C GLN A 225 -9.61 30.04 51.09
N PRO A 226 -9.60 29.33 52.26
CA PRO A 226 -8.55 28.35 52.59
C PRO A 226 -8.92 27.16 53.55
N GLU A 227 -8.10 26.11 53.43
CA GLU A 227 -7.52 25.13 54.39
C GLU A 227 -8.23 24.63 55.68
N MET A 228 -8.24 23.29 55.86
CA MET A 228 -7.69 22.63 57.07
C MET A 228 -7.37 21.13 56.88
N LEU A 229 -6.22 20.71 57.43
CA LEU A 229 -5.64 19.36 57.45
C LEU A 229 -6.34 18.41 58.43
N THR A 230 -6.40 17.10 58.15
CA THR A 230 -6.11 16.00 59.10
C THR A 230 -6.01 14.65 58.38
N SER A 231 -5.28 13.72 59.01
CA SER A 231 -4.56 12.62 58.38
C SER A 231 -5.15 11.23 58.56
N LYS A 232 -4.74 10.33 57.64
CA LYS A 232 -4.49 8.87 57.77
C LYS A 232 -5.68 7.90 57.82
N GLY A 233 -5.81 7.19 56.69
CA GLY A 233 -5.71 5.72 56.65
C GLY A 233 -6.90 5.01 55.98
N VAL A 234 -6.82 4.73 54.66
CA VAL A 234 -7.64 3.69 54.01
C VAL A 234 -6.88 3.14 52.79
N GLU A 235 -6.60 1.83 52.85
CA GLU A 235 -6.80 0.78 51.82
C GLU A 235 -6.61 1.06 50.32
N GLU A 236 -5.91 0.11 49.69
CA GLU A 236 -5.51 0.08 48.28
C GLU A 236 -6.69 0.15 47.31
N THR A 237 -6.62 1.08 46.36
CA THR A 237 -7.32 0.96 45.07
C THR A 237 -6.40 1.51 43.97
N PRO A 238 -6.06 0.73 42.92
CA PRO A 238 -5.13 1.17 41.88
C PRO A 238 -5.68 2.39 41.12
N PRO A 239 -4.91 3.49 40.97
CA PRO A 239 -5.36 4.67 40.25
C PRO A 239 -5.36 4.44 38.74
N ALA A 240 -6.37 5.03 38.10
CA ALA A 240 -6.65 5.02 36.67
C ALA A 240 -5.44 5.43 35.80
N PRO A 241 -5.28 4.85 34.61
CA PRO A 241 -4.26 5.27 33.65
C PRO A 241 -4.49 6.73 33.21
N PRO A 242 -3.46 7.59 33.15
CA PRO A 242 -3.61 8.98 32.78
C PRO A 242 -4.00 9.14 31.31
N ALA A 243 -5.16 9.75 31.08
CA ALA A 243 -5.56 10.35 29.83
C ALA A 243 -4.76 11.65 29.59
N ASN A 244 -3.76 11.58 28.72
CA ASN A 244 -3.40 12.60 27.73
C ASN A 244 -2.01 12.28 27.15
N LYS A 245 -1.98 11.70 25.95
CA LYS A 245 -0.83 11.83 25.06
C LYS A 245 -1.35 12.39 23.72
N PRO A 246 -0.76 13.46 23.19
CA PRO A 246 -1.15 14.01 21.90
C PRO A 246 -0.99 12.93 20.83
N ALA A 247 -2.02 12.77 20.00
CA ALA A 247 -1.95 11.99 18.78
C ALA A 247 -0.75 12.51 17.96
N VAL A 248 0.27 11.66 17.79
CA VAL A 248 1.38 11.96 16.91
C VAL A 248 0.82 11.95 15.49
N ASN A 249 0.68 13.13 14.90
CA ASN A 249 0.46 13.30 13.48
C ASN A 249 1.49 12.46 12.70
N LEU A 250 1.02 11.46 11.95
CA LEU A 250 1.83 10.70 10.99
C LEU A 250 2.13 11.46 9.70
N SER A 251 1.94 12.78 9.69
CA SER A 251 2.68 13.68 8.79
C SER A 251 4.06 13.98 9.39
N ALA A 252 4.81 12.93 9.75
CA ALA A 252 6.24 13.08 9.95
C ALA A 252 6.82 13.28 8.54
N THR A 253 6.98 14.54 8.13
CA THR A 253 7.95 14.88 7.09
C THR A 253 9.23 14.17 7.48
N LEU A 254 9.68 13.21 6.66
CA LEU A 254 10.95 12.53 6.87
C LEU A 254 11.99 13.62 7.14
N PRO A 255 12.65 13.60 8.31
CA PRO A 255 13.54 14.68 8.67
C PRO A 255 14.61 14.81 7.59
N ASP A 256 14.85 16.04 7.13
CA ASP A 256 15.86 16.30 6.12
C ASP A 256 17.18 15.64 6.50
N ILE A 257 17.73 14.86 5.57
CA ILE A 257 18.97 14.15 5.82
C ILE A 257 20.07 15.20 5.99
N ARG A 258 20.48 15.45 7.24
CA ARG A 258 21.58 16.38 7.54
C ARG A 258 22.88 15.87 6.91
N ALA A 259 23.22 16.37 5.72
CA ALA A 259 24.36 15.92 4.92
C ALA A 259 25.71 16.14 5.61
N ASN A 260 25.78 17.12 6.52
CA ASN A 260 26.96 17.51 7.30
C ASN A 260 27.16 16.68 8.58
N VAL A 261 26.27 15.75 8.90
CA VAL A 261 26.40 14.90 10.09
C VAL A 261 26.88 13.51 9.68
N LYS A 262 28.03 13.10 10.23
CA LYS A 262 28.59 11.77 10.03
C LYS A 262 27.73 10.72 10.74
N ARG A 263 27.35 9.65 10.03
CA ARG A 263 26.52 8.55 10.56
C ARG A 263 27.01 7.20 10.11
N GLN A 264 26.90 6.19 10.98
CA GLN A 264 27.23 4.81 10.63
C GLN A 264 26.31 4.29 9.50
N SER A 265 25.01 4.62 9.54
CA SER A 265 24.07 4.24 8.48
C SER A 265 24.45 4.78 7.10
N ALA A 266 25.05 5.98 7.04
CA ALA A 266 25.57 6.54 5.79
C ALA A 266 26.85 5.80 5.32
N ILE A 267 27.70 5.32 6.23
CA ILE A 267 28.87 4.49 5.89
C ILE A 267 28.39 3.18 5.26
N GLU A 268 27.43 2.50 5.88
CA GLU A 268 26.91 1.23 5.37
C GLU A 268 26.23 1.43 4.01
N LEU A 269 25.42 2.48 3.86
CA LEU A 269 24.86 2.84 2.56
C LEU A 269 25.95 3.06 1.50
N GLN A 270 26.98 3.86 1.80
CA GLN A 270 28.08 4.11 0.87
C GLN A 270 28.84 2.83 0.48
N LYS A 271 29.01 1.87 1.40
CA LYS A 271 29.59 0.55 1.09
C LYS A 271 28.69 -0.23 0.14
N VAL A 272 27.38 -0.28 0.40
CA VAL A 272 26.41 -0.94 -0.49
C VAL A 272 26.46 -0.29 -1.89
N LEU A 273 26.45 1.04 -1.98
CA LEU A 273 26.51 1.75 -3.25
C LEU A 273 27.83 1.53 -4.02
N LYS A 274 28.96 1.28 -3.31
CA LYS A 274 30.21 0.82 -3.94
C LYS A 274 30.07 -0.56 -4.54
N THR A 275 29.50 -1.51 -3.78
CA THR A 275 29.24 -2.87 -4.27
C THR A 275 28.33 -2.86 -5.49
N LEU A 276 27.36 -1.94 -5.53
CA LEU A 276 26.47 -1.74 -6.67
C LEU A 276 27.11 -0.96 -7.84
N GLY A 277 28.36 -0.51 -7.70
CA GLY A 277 29.09 0.22 -8.73
C GLY A 277 28.63 1.67 -8.98
N THR A 278 27.73 2.21 -8.15
CA THR A 278 27.19 3.57 -8.34
C THR A 278 27.92 4.64 -7.52
N TYR A 279 28.75 4.24 -6.55
CA TYR A 279 29.53 5.16 -5.70
C TYR A 279 31.02 4.85 -5.77
N SER A 280 31.83 5.86 -6.12
CA SER A 280 33.31 5.75 -6.21
C SER A 280 34.05 6.47 -5.07
N GLY A 281 33.37 7.30 -4.29
CA GLY A 281 33.95 8.07 -3.18
C GLY A 281 34.36 7.21 -1.97
N LYS A 282 34.96 7.80 -0.95
CA LYS A 282 35.25 7.09 0.32
C LYS A 282 33.95 6.87 1.11
N ALA A 283 33.86 5.76 1.85
CA ALA A 283 32.78 5.54 2.81
C ALA A 283 33.07 6.31 4.10
N ASP A 284 32.87 7.62 4.04
CA ASP A 284 33.22 8.60 5.09
C ASP A 284 32.08 8.88 6.08
N GLY A 285 30.88 8.39 5.79
CA GLY A 285 29.70 8.53 6.63
C GLY A 285 28.93 9.83 6.45
N TYR A 286 29.26 10.64 5.44
CA TYR A 286 28.49 11.83 5.09
C TYR A 286 27.50 11.53 3.96
N TYR A 287 26.22 11.86 4.18
CA TYR A 287 25.22 11.80 3.11
C TYR A 287 25.28 13.07 2.25
N GLY A 288 26.42 13.27 1.58
CA GLY A 288 26.63 14.41 0.69
C GLY A 288 25.97 14.24 -0.69
N PRO A 289 26.09 15.24 -1.58
CA PRO A 289 25.53 15.20 -2.93
C PRO A 289 25.95 13.97 -3.74
N ASN A 290 27.20 13.51 -3.60
CA ASN A 290 27.72 12.34 -4.29
C ASN A 290 27.07 11.04 -3.80
N THR A 291 26.86 10.90 -2.49
CA THR A 291 26.17 9.76 -1.89
C THR A 291 24.71 9.72 -2.36
N ARG A 292 24.03 10.87 -2.37
CA ARG A 292 22.66 11.00 -2.87
C ARG A 292 22.54 10.62 -4.34
N ALA A 293 23.38 11.17 -5.22
CA ALA A 293 23.34 10.86 -6.65
C ALA A 293 23.65 9.38 -6.93
N ALA A 294 24.56 8.77 -6.16
CA ALA A 294 24.85 7.34 -6.26
C ALA A 294 23.68 6.47 -5.80
N TYR A 295 22.98 6.88 -4.73
CA TYR A 295 21.76 6.24 -4.27
C TYR A 295 20.65 6.30 -5.32
N GLU A 296 20.38 7.49 -5.86
CA GLU A 296 19.38 7.67 -6.93
C GLU A 296 19.69 6.80 -8.15
N ARG A 297 20.96 6.75 -8.58
CA ARG A 297 21.40 5.86 -9.66
C ARG A 297 21.23 4.38 -9.31
N ALA A 298 21.54 3.96 -8.09
CA ALA A 298 21.33 2.57 -7.66
C ALA A 298 19.85 2.22 -7.68
N VAL A 299 19.01 3.09 -7.14
CA VAL A 299 17.56 2.91 -7.10
C VAL A 299 16.93 2.87 -8.50
N ALA A 300 17.43 3.67 -9.43
CA ALA A 300 16.93 3.70 -10.82
C ALA A 300 17.38 2.48 -11.64
N ASN A 301 18.65 2.09 -11.52
CA ASN A 301 19.28 1.17 -12.48
C ASN A 301 19.49 -0.25 -11.95
N ASN A 302 19.44 -0.47 -10.63
CA ASN A 302 19.60 -1.80 -10.08
C ASN A 302 18.29 -2.60 -10.20
N ARG A 303 18.32 -3.68 -11.00
CA ARG A 303 17.15 -4.55 -11.26
C ARG A 303 16.56 -5.15 -9.98
N GLN A 304 17.38 -5.58 -9.02
CA GLN A 304 16.91 -6.16 -7.75
C GLN A 304 16.27 -5.09 -6.86
N LEU A 305 16.89 -3.91 -6.72
CA LEU A 305 16.27 -2.81 -5.97
C LEU A 305 14.96 -2.36 -6.62
N LYS A 306 14.90 -2.28 -7.95
CA LYS A 306 13.66 -1.98 -8.68
C LYS A 306 12.60 -3.04 -8.40
N LYS A 307 12.95 -4.34 -8.46
CA LYS A 307 12.06 -5.46 -8.11
C LYS A 307 11.54 -5.33 -6.69
N TYR A 308 12.40 -5.17 -5.68
CA TYR A 308 11.96 -5.12 -4.28
C TYR A 308 11.24 -3.82 -3.93
N ARG A 309 11.56 -2.70 -4.58
CA ARG A 309 10.84 -1.44 -4.41
C ARG A 309 9.45 -1.48 -5.06
N ILE A 310 9.30 -2.22 -6.15
CA ILE A 310 8.01 -2.60 -6.73
C ILE A 310 7.30 -3.51 -5.71
N LEU A 311 7.88 -4.65 -5.35
CA LEU A 311 7.28 -5.60 -4.39
C LEU A 311 6.90 -4.94 -3.05
N ALA A 312 7.68 -4.02 -2.50
CA ALA A 312 7.37 -3.31 -1.26
C ALA A 312 6.17 -2.36 -1.39
N ARG A 313 5.89 -1.83 -2.59
CA ARG A 313 4.64 -1.07 -2.85
C ARG A 313 3.42 -1.98 -2.87
N TYR A 314 3.60 -3.23 -3.31
CA TYR A 314 2.55 -4.25 -3.41
C TYR A 314 2.53 -5.21 -2.22
N TYR A 315 3.44 -5.04 -1.26
CA TYR A 315 3.50 -5.87 -0.07
C TYR A 315 2.38 -5.44 0.86
N TYR A 316 1.26 -6.15 0.76
CA TYR A 316 0.25 -6.15 1.78
C TYR A 316 0.84 -6.84 3.00
N ALA A 317 1.27 -6.07 4.01
CA ALA A 317 1.42 -6.62 5.34
C ALA A 317 -0.01 -6.88 5.85
N PRO A 318 -0.46 -8.14 5.98
CA PRO A 318 -1.78 -8.40 6.51
C PRO A 318 -1.90 -7.74 7.87
N ALA A 319 -3.08 -7.19 8.17
CA ALA A 319 -3.37 -6.67 9.50
C ALA A 319 -2.91 -7.71 10.52
N ASN A 320 -2.14 -7.27 11.52
CA ASN A 320 -1.57 -8.18 12.50
C ASN A 320 -2.72 -8.82 13.31
N THR A 321 -3.15 -10.01 12.90
CA THR A 321 -4.24 -10.76 13.55
C THR A 321 -3.80 -11.46 14.83
N ALA A 322 -2.49 -11.44 15.13
CA ALA A 322 -1.98 -12.04 16.34
C ALA A 322 -2.40 -11.20 17.56
N LYS A 323 -2.79 -11.89 18.63
CA LYS A 323 -3.25 -11.25 19.86
C LYS A 323 -2.13 -10.37 20.47
N PRO A 324 -2.40 -9.11 20.84
CA PRO A 324 -1.44 -8.25 21.54
C PRO A 324 -0.81 -8.94 22.74
N GLY A 325 0.50 -8.73 22.93
CA GLY A 325 1.28 -9.37 23.99
C GLY A 325 1.83 -10.76 23.65
N THR A 326 1.48 -11.34 22.49
CA THR A 326 2.11 -12.60 22.01
C THR A 326 3.41 -12.34 21.26
N VAL A 327 4.30 -13.34 21.21
CA VAL A 327 5.56 -13.24 20.44
C VAL A 327 5.29 -13.03 18.95
N GLN A 328 4.28 -13.70 18.40
CA GLN A 328 3.90 -13.52 16.99
C GLN A 328 3.41 -12.09 16.73
N TRP A 329 2.59 -11.54 17.62
CA TRP A 329 2.17 -10.14 17.52
C TRP A 329 3.37 -9.20 17.57
N ALA A 330 4.31 -9.43 18.49
CA ALA A 330 5.50 -8.61 18.64
C ALA A 330 6.43 -8.67 17.42
N ILE A 331 6.56 -9.85 16.78
CA ILE A 331 7.31 -10.00 15.53
C ILE A 331 6.65 -9.20 14.41
N ASN A 332 5.32 -9.34 14.25
CA ASN A 332 4.57 -8.69 13.19
C ASN A 332 4.53 -7.15 13.36
N SER A 333 4.50 -6.66 14.60
CA SER A 333 4.43 -5.22 14.93
C SER A 333 5.80 -4.58 15.21
N LEU A 334 6.91 -5.30 15.04
CA LEU A 334 8.24 -4.83 15.47
C LEU A 334 8.67 -3.49 14.85
N TRP A 335 8.24 -3.20 13.63
CA TRP A 335 8.58 -1.96 12.91
C TRP A 335 7.53 -0.86 13.05
N GLU A 336 6.31 -1.20 13.47
CA GLU A 336 5.19 -0.26 13.61
C GLU A 336 5.03 0.22 15.06
N ASP A 337 5.20 -0.68 16.03
CA ASP A 337 5.13 -0.42 17.47
C ASP A 337 6.34 -1.03 18.19
N SER A 338 7.54 -0.58 17.79
CA SER A 338 8.81 -1.12 18.28
C SER A 338 8.92 -1.12 19.81
N PRO A 339 8.53 -0.08 20.58
CA PRO A 339 8.65 -0.11 22.04
C PRO A 339 7.87 -1.25 22.69
N ALA A 340 6.57 -1.38 22.38
CA ALA A 340 5.73 -2.43 22.99
C ALA A 340 6.10 -3.83 22.48
N ALA A 341 6.39 -3.96 21.17
CA ALA A 341 6.86 -5.20 20.59
C ALA A 341 8.20 -5.66 21.22
N LEU A 342 9.16 -4.76 21.38
CA LEU A 342 10.45 -5.08 21.99
C LEU A 342 10.32 -5.52 23.44
N GLU A 343 9.39 -4.95 24.22
CA GLU A 343 9.14 -5.43 25.59
C GLU A 343 8.64 -6.87 25.60
N VAL A 344 7.69 -7.22 24.72
CA VAL A 344 7.21 -8.61 24.58
C VAL A 344 8.35 -9.54 24.13
N LEU A 345 9.16 -9.14 23.15
CA LEU A 345 10.30 -9.94 22.69
C LEU A 345 11.39 -10.09 23.76
N LYS A 346 11.60 -9.09 24.62
CA LYS A 346 12.55 -9.15 25.74
C LYS A 346 12.10 -10.13 26.82
N GLN A 347 10.79 -10.17 27.10
CA GLN A 347 10.20 -11.07 28.10
C GLN A 347 10.13 -12.52 27.62
N SER A 348 10.13 -12.76 26.30
CA SER A 348 10.12 -14.09 25.73
C SER A 348 11.46 -14.80 25.84
N SER A 349 11.42 -16.05 26.30
CA SER A 349 12.58 -16.95 26.31
C SER A 349 12.80 -17.66 24.96
N LEU A 350 11.88 -17.53 24.01
CA LEU A 350 11.94 -18.25 22.74
C LEU A 350 13.17 -17.84 21.91
N PRO A 351 13.86 -18.79 21.26
CA PRO A 351 15.00 -18.50 20.38
C PRO A 351 14.66 -17.47 19.29
N VAL A 352 13.48 -17.60 18.68
CA VAL A 352 13.02 -16.70 17.63
C VAL A 352 12.89 -15.25 18.11
N ALA A 353 12.48 -15.02 19.36
CA ALA A 353 12.38 -13.66 19.90
C ALA A 353 13.75 -12.99 20.03
N LYS A 354 14.79 -13.78 20.36
CA LYS A 354 16.18 -13.30 20.39
C LYS A 354 16.71 -13.01 18.99
N ALA A 355 16.40 -13.84 18.00
CA ALA A 355 16.78 -13.61 16.61
C ALA A 355 16.18 -12.31 16.06
N TYR A 356 14.88 -12.07 16.27
CA TYR A 356 14.23 -10.81 15.84
C TYR A 356 14.77 -9.58 16.59
N ARG A 357 15.13 -9.72 17.87
CA ARG A 357 15.83 -8.65 18.61
C ARG A 357 17.23 -8.39 18.05
N ALA A 358 17.97 -9.43 17.68
CA ALA A 358 19.29 -9.30 17.05
C ALA A 358 19.18 -8.57 15.70
N TYR A 359 18.18 -8.94 14.89
CA TYR A 359 17.87 -8.29 13.62
C TYR A 359 17.52 -6.80 13.81
N PHE A 360 16.62 -6.48 14.74
CA PHE A 360 16.26 -5.09 15.04
C PHE A 360 17.46 -4.27 15.52
N GLU A 361 18.27 -4.83 16.42
CA GLU A 361 19.48 -4.18 16.93
C GLU A 361 20.50 -3.95 15.80
N PHE A 362 20.71 -4.93 14.91
CA PHE A 362 21.61 -4.79 13.78
C PHE A 362 21.12 -3.70 12.81
N VAL A 363 19.84 -3.69 12.45
CA VAL A 363 19.29 -2.71 11.52
C VAL A 363 19.34 -1.29 12.09
N THR A 364 19.11 -1.14 13.40
CA THR A 364 19.05 0.18 14.06
C THR A 364 20.40 0.72 14.51
N LYS A 365 21.33 -0.15 14.93
CA LYS A 365 22.62 0.24 15.52
C LYS A 365 23.84 -0.31 14.81
N GLY A 366 23.65 -1.23 13.87
CA GLY A 366 24.73 -1.92 13.16
C GLY A 366 25.25 -3.15 13.91
N PRO A 367 26.31 -3.79 13.38
CA PRO A 367 26.94 -4.94 14.03
C PRO A 367 27.51 -4.58 15.41
N GLY A 368 27.39 -5.49 16.37
CA GLY A 368 27.89 -5.25 17.73
C GLY A 368 27.74 -6.44 18.66
N ALA A 369 28.32 -6.34 19.85
CA ALA A 369 28.29 -7.41 20.86
C ALA A 369 26.86 -7.87 21.18
N THR A 370 25.92 -6.94 21.34
CA THR A 370 24.51 -7.24 21.59
C THR A 370 23.89 -8.11 20.49
N VAL A 371 24.19 -7.84 19.22
CA VAL A 371 23.71 -8.66 18.09
C VAL A 371 24.31 -10.06 18.18
N ASN A 372 25.62 -10.14 18.40
CA ASN A 372 26.33 -11.42 18.51
C ASN A 372 25.77 -12.26 19.66
N ASP A 373 25.56 -11.66 20.83
CA ASP A 373 25.07 -12.35 22.00
C ASP A 373 23.64 -12.86 21.78
N LEU A 374 22.76 -12.02 21.23
CA LEU A 374 21.38 -12.41 20.94
C LEU A 374 21.29 -13.52 19.89
N MET A 375 22.01 -13.38 18.77
CA MET A 375 21.90 -14.32 17.67
C MET A 375 22.59 -15.66 17.97
N ASN A 376 23.79 -15.65 18.58
CA ASN A 376 24.42 -16.89 19.03
C ASN A 376 23.58 -17.58 20.11
N SER A 377 22.97 -16.82 21.03
CA SER A 377 22.06 -17.40 22.02
C SER A 377 20.81 -18.00 21.38
N ALA A 378 20.24 -17.34 20.37
CA ALA A 378 19.09 -17.86 19.62
C ALA A 378 19.44 -19.20 18.95
N ILE A 379 20.55 -19.25 18.21
CA ILE A 379 21.00 -20.44 17.50
C ILE A 379 21.27 -21.58 18.48
N LYS A 380 22.10 -21.35 19.51
CA LYS A 380 22.43 -22.39 20.50
C LYS A 380 21.19 -22.99 21.14
N GLN A 381 20.18 -22.17 21.43
CA GLN A 381 18.92 -22.65 22.01
C GLN A 381 18.02 -23.36 21.00
N ALA A 382 17.92 -22.88 19.77
CA ALA A 382 17.10 -23.50 18.73
C ALA A 382 17.62 -24.89 18.33
N PHE A 383 18.95 -25.08 18.37
CA PHE A 383 19.63 -26.29 17.93
C PHE A 383 20.16 -27.17 19.06
N ALA A 384 19.85 -26.86 20.33
CA ALA A 384 20.39 -27.57 21.50
C ALA A 384 20.21 -29.09 21.47
N ASN A 385 19.14 -29.58 20.84
CA ASN A 385 18.80 -31.01 20.75
C ASN A 385 18.85 -31.56 19.31
N VAL A 386 19.45 -30.83 18.38
CA VAL A 386 19.55 -31.24 16.97
C VAL A 386 20.92 -31.85 16.73
N LYS A 387 20.97 -33.11 16.28
CA LYS A 387 22.21 -33.70 15.76
C LYS A 387 22.58 -33.00 14.46
N SER A 388 23.54 -32.09 14.53
CA SER A 388 24.04 -31.34 13.38
C SER A 388 24.95 -32.21 12.54
N ASP A 389 24.55 -32.47 11.29
CA ASP A 389 25.40 -33.02 10.23
C ASP A 389 25.70 -31.93 9.18
N PHE A 390 25.55 -30.64 9.55
CA PHE A 390 25.71 -29.52 8.62
C PHE A 390 27.20 -29.31 8.32
N PRO A 391 27.67 -29.58 7.08
CA PRO A 391 29.11 -29.55 6.77
C PRO A 391 29.73 -28.14 6.79
N ARG A 392 28.95 -27.08 7.05
CA ARG A 392 29.39 -25.67 6.96
C ARG A 392 28.92 -24.76 8.11
N PHE A 393 28.20 -25.28 9.10
CA PHE A 393 27.65 -24.47 10.18
C PHE A 393 27.63 -25.23 11.51
N ASP A 394 28.27 -24.66 12.53
CA ASP A 394 28.31 -25.21 13.89
C ASP A 394 27.41 -24.37 14.80
N PRO A 395 26.20 -24.84 15.16
CA PRO A 395 25.28 -24.08 15.99
C PRO A 395 25.77 -23.87 17.43
N SER A 396 26.82 -24.58 17.87
CA SER A 396 27.43 -24.43 19.20
C SER A 396 28.52 -23.35 19.24
N ALA A 397 29.06 -22.97 18.08
CA ALA A 397 30.10 -21.96 17.95
C ALA A 397 29.58 -20.55 18.28
N THR A 398 30.52 -19.62 18.44
CA THR A 398 30.23 -18.19 18.65
C THR A 398 30.69 -17.42 17.41
N TYR A 399 29.74 -16.81 16.72
CA TYR A 399 29.98 -16.05 15.50
C TYR A 399 29.88 -14.54 15.73
N ALA A 400 30.63 -13.78 14.94
CA ALA A 400 30.45 -12.34 14.81
C ALA A 400 29.60 -12.05 13.57
N TYR A 401 28.51 -11.30 13.76
CA TYR A 401 27.59 -10.91 12.70
C TYR A 401 27.93 -9.49 12.26
N VAL A 402 28.63 -9.39 11.14
CA VAL A 402 29.13 -8.12 10.57
C VAL A 402 28.33 -7.68 9.35
N ASN A 403 27.53 -8.58 8.77
CA ASN A 403 26.64 -8.33 7.65
C ASN A 403 25.22 -8.82 7.98
N ILE A 404 24.19 -8.10 7.55
CA ILE A 404 22.79 -8.46 7.75
C ILE A 404 22.45 -9.80 7.09
N GLU A 405 23.13 -10.17 6.01
CA GLU A 405 22.94 -11.47 5.34
C GLU A 405 23.37 -12.67 6.19
N GLN A 406 24.03 -12.43 7.33
CA GLN A 406 24.42 -13.46 8.30
C GLN A 406 23.36 -13.69 9.39
N LEU A 407 22.34 -12.81 9.48
CA LEU A 407 21.18 -12.95 10.36
C LEU A 407 20.00 -13.50 9.55
#